data_AF-A0A1G1BNG1-F1
#
_entry.id   AF-A0A1G1BNG1-F1
#
_cell.length_a   1.000
_cell.length_b   1.000
_cell.length_c   1.000
_cell.angle_alpha   90.00
_cell.angle_beta   90.00
_cell.angle_gamma   90.00
#
_symmetry.space_group_name_H-M   'P 1'
#
loop_
_entity.id
_entity.type
_entity.pdbx_description
1 polymer ?
#
loop_
_entity_poly.entity_id
_entity_poly.type
_entity_poly.pdbx_seq_one_letter_code
_entity_poly.pdbx_strand_id
1 'polypeptide(L)'
;MAKAKPNSDTIPRPPATKRKATPAKREVPPPEPQVASTQPEDAMTQCVALCQEQRWREAVILIRRMRERASRTGKTDLHASLTGAFQKIEFSLRRQMAAAVMNGARELLAKEYLLDVGK
;
A
#
# COMPACT_ATOMS: atom_id res chain seq x y z
N MET A 1 -32.02 -33.83 30.33
CA MET A 1 -32.58 -34.93 29.50
C MET A 1 -33.24 -34.28 28.29
N ALA A 2 -32.61 -34.32 27.10
CA ALA A 2 -32.92 -35.23 25.97
C ALA A 2 -34.35 -34.97 25.43
N LYS A 3 -34.66 -34.62 24.18
CA LYS A 3 -34.19 -35.02 22.83
C LYS A 3 -34.88 -34.07 21.80
N ALA A 4 -34.18 -33.58 20.77
CA ALA A 4 -34.22 -34.03 19.35
C ALA A 4 -35.18 -33.24 18.41
N LYS A 5 -34.59 -32.63 17.36
CA LYS A 5 -35.20 -32.30 16.04
C LYS A 5 -35.42 -33.63 15.23
N PRO A 6 -35.79 -33.73 13.92
CA PRO A 6 -36.06 -32.75 12.84
C PRO A 6 -37.16 -33.15 11.77
N ASN A 7 -37.27 -32.36 10.67
CA ASN A 7 -37.70 -32.71 9.28
C ASN A 7 -39.19 -33.09 9.03
N SER A 8 -39.82 -32.98 7.85
CA SER A 8 -39.47 -32.74 6.44
C SER A 8 -40.75 -32.33 5.66
N ASP A 9 -40.58 -32.03 4.37
CA ASP A 9 -41.56 -32.18 3.28
C ASP A 9 -42.36 -30.96 2.85
N THR A 10 -42.67 -30.72 1.58
CA THR A 10 -42.11 -31.09 0.27
C THR A 10 -42.90 -30.18 -0.70
N ILE A 11 -42.21 -29.55 -1.65
CA ILE A 11 -42.78 -28.65 -2.68
C ILE A 11 -43.53 -29.46 -3.74
N PRO A 12 -44.59 -28.90 -4.36
CA PRO A 12 -44.86 -29.14 -5.78
C PRO A 12 -44.84 -27.84 -6.62
N ARG A 13 -44.04 -27.88 -7.69
CA ARG A 13 -44.12 -27.10 -8.97
C ARG A 13 -45.36 -27.62 -9.77
N PRO A 14 -45.80 -27.13 -10.97
CA PRO A 14 -45.30 -26.13 -11.97
C PRO A 14 -46.48 -25.28 -12.58
N PRO A 15 -46.51 -24.66 -13.81
CA PRO A 15 -45.69 -24.82 -15.02
C PRO A 15 -45.27 -23.56 -15.82
N ALA A 16 -44.55 -23.89 -16.90
CA ALA A 16 -43.75 -23.10 -17.82
C ALA A 16 -44.47 -21.97 -18.58
N THR A 17 -43.71 -20.94 -18.93
CA THR A 17 -43.99 -20.17 -20.15
C THR A 17 -42.68 -19.86 -20.88
N LYS A 18 -42.61 -20.34 -22.11
CA LYS A 18 -41.52 -20.13 -23.09
C LYS A 18 -41.57 -18.67 -23.59
N ARG A 19 -40.42 -18.05 -23.87
CA ARG A 19 -40.23 -17.19 -25.06
C ARG A 19 -38.73 -16.99 -25.37
N LYS A 20 -38.44 -17.08 -26.67
CA LYS A 20 -37.13 -17.14 -27.37
C LYS A 20 -36.63 -15.74 -27.77
N ALA A 21 -35.29 -15.63 -27.87
CA ALA A 21 -34.47 -14.79 -28.77
C ALA A 21 -34.54 -13.25 -28.61
N THR A 22 -33.48 -12.42 -28.67
CA THR A 22 -32.26 -12.37 -29.53
C THR A 22 -31.21 -11.42 -28.88
N PRO A 23 -29.94 -11.39 -29.34
CA PRO A 23 -28.84 -10.66 -28.69
C PRO A 23 -28.71 -9.21 -29.18
N ALA A 24 -28.77 -8.24 -28.26
CA ALA A 24 -28.45 -6.84 -28.55
C ALA A 24 -26.99 -6.55 -28.14
N LYS A 25 -26.16 -6.40 -29.17
CA LYS A 25 -24.78 -5.91 -29.11
C LYS A 25 -24.82 -4.47 -28.57
N ARG A 26 -24.55 -4.28 -27.28
CA ARG A 26 -24.40 -2.95 -26.68
C ARG A 26 -22.92 -2.65 -26.54
N GLU A 27 -22.49 -1.64 -27.29
CA GLU A 27 -21.14 -1.09 -27.30
C GLU A 27 -20.64 -0.85 -25.88
N VAL A 28 -19.46 -1.37 -25.61
CA VAL A 28 -18.68 -1.10 -24.40
C VAL A 28 -18.21 0.36 -24.50
N PRO A 29 -18.64 1.28 -23.62
CA PRO A 29 -18.01 2.58 -23.54
C PRO A 29 -16.55 2.41 -23.12
N PRO A 30 -15.61 3.19 -23.68
CA PRO A 30 -14.19 3.09 -23.35
C PRO A 30 -14.00 3.28 -21.83
N PRO A 31 -13.11 2.49 -21.18
CA PRO A 31 -12.89 2.63 -19.76
C PRO A 31 -12.32 4.02 -19.50
N GLU A 32 -13.10 4.85 -18.80
CA GLU A 32 -12.59 6.03 -18.12
C GLU A 32 -11.35 5.61 -17.31
N PRO A 33 -10.28 6.42 -17.27
CA PRO A 33 -9.11 6.11 -16.47
C PRO A 33 -9.56 6.04 -15.02
N GLN A 34 -9.73 4.81 -14.53
CA GLN A 34 -9.91 4.52 -13.13
C GLN A 34 -8.69 5.10 -12.43
N VAL A 35 -8.87 6.27 -11.83
CA VAL A 35 -7.92 6.84 -10.90
C VAL A 35 -7.88 5.83 -9.77
N ALA A 36 -6.89 4.93 -9.84
CA ALA A 36 -6.74 3.82 -8.92
C ALA A 36 -6.85 4.38 -7.51
N SER A 37 -8.02 4.16 -6.90
CA SER A 37 -8.23 4.40 -5.50
C SER A 37 -7.42 3.32 -4.81
N THR A 38 -6.11 3.56 -4.65
CA THR A 38 -5.24 2.73 -3.85
C THR A 38 -5.88 2.68 -2.47
N GLN A 39 -6.47 1.52 -2.19
CA GLN A 39 -7.04 1.21 -0.91
C GLN A 39 -5.93 1.44 0.13
N PRO A 40 -6.25 1.97 1.32
CA PRO A 40 -5.23 2.24 2.34
C PRO A 40 -4.41 1.00 2.71
N GLU A 41 -4.98 -0.21 2.57
CA GLU A 41 -4.31 -1.51 2.70
C GLU A 41 -3.18 -1.72 1.67
N ASP A 42 -3.44 -1.40 0.40
CA ASP A 42 -2.42 -1.50 -0.66
C ASP A 42 -1.28 -0.50 -0.44
N ALA A 43 -1.61 0.70 0.05
CA ALA A 43 -0.64 1.76 0.22
C ALA A 43 0.34 1.50 1.38
N MET A 44 -0.12 0.88 2.48
CA MET A 44 0.78 0.44 3.55
C MET A 44 1.66 -0.73 3.12
N THR A 45 1.11 -1.68 2.37
CA THR A 45 1.88 -2.80 1.80
C THR A 45 2.98 -2.27 0.85
N GLN A 46 2.63 -1.32 -0.01
CA GLN A 46 3.59 -0.64 -0.87
C GLN A 46 4.67 0.10 -0.07
N CYS A 47 4.29 0.75 1.03
CA CYS A 47 5.26 1.42 1.89
C CYS A 47 6.25 0.43 2.52
N VAL A 48 5.80 -0.76 2.93
CA VAL A 48 6.65 -1.82 3.46
C VAL A 48 7.61 -2.33 2.39
N ALA A 49 7.13 -2.59 1.17
CA ALA A 49 7.96 -3.00 0.05
C ALA A 49 9.07 -1.98 -0.25
N LEU A 50 8.74 -0.69 -0.29
CA LEU A 50 9.73 0.39 -0.47
C LEU A 50 10.78 0.42 0.64
N CYS A 51 10.40 0.14 1.89
CA CYS A 51 11.36 0.04 3.00
C CYS A 51 12.29 -1.16 2.83
N GLN A 52 11.77 -2.32 2.43
CA GLN A 52 12.56 -3.53 2.17
C GLN A 52 13.56 -3.35 1.03
N GLU A 53 13.17 -2.60 -0.01
CA GLU A 53 14.03 -2.20 -1.12
C GLU A 53 15.02 -1.08 -0.78
N GLN A 54 15.04 -0.59 0.47
CA GLN A 54 15.86 0.57 0.91
C GLN A 54 15.56 1.86 0.15
N ARG A 55 14.37 1.99 -0.44
CA ARG A 55 13.89 3.18 -1.15
C ARG A 55 13.22 4.15 -0.18
N TRP A 56 13.96 4.54 0.85
CA TRP A 56 13.45 5.33 1.97
C TRP A 56 12.85 6.67 1.56
N ARG A 57 13.40 7.32 0.51
CA ARG A 57 12.87 8.58 -0.02
C ARG A 57 11.43 8.44 -0.54
N GLU A 58 11.17 7.36 -1.27
CA GLU A 58 9.86 7.11 -1.86
C GLU A 58 8.85 6.70 -0.78
N ALA A 59 9.28 5.89 0.18
CA ALA A 59 8.47 5.52 1.33
C ALA A 59 8.03 6.76 2.14
N VAL A 60 8.93 7.73 2.34
CA VAL A 60 8.63 9.02 2.99
C VAL A 60 7.56 9.80 2.22
N ILE A 61 7.69 9.90 0.90
CA ILE A 61 6.72 10.62 0.05
C ILE A 61 5.35 9.94 0.13
N LEU A 62 5.31 8.61 0.06
CA LEU A 62 4.07 7.84 0.13
C LEU A 62 3.36 8.03 1.47
N ILE A 63 4.08 7.91 2.60
CA ILE A 63 3.50 8.15 3.92
C ILE A 63 2.98 9.57 4.08
N ARG A 64 3.71 10.59 3.60
CA ARG A 64 3.25 11.98 3.68
C ARG A 64 1.90 12.16 2.97
N ARG A 65 1.78 11.61 1.76
CA ARG A 65 0.52 11.63 0.99
C ARG A 65 -0.61 10.91 1.72
N MET A 66 -0.34 9.75 2.31
CA MET A 66 -1.34 9.03 3.10
C MET A 66 -1.78 9.81 4.33
N ARG A 67 -0.84 10.46 5.02
CA ARG A 67 -1.11 11.26 6.21
C ARG A 67 -1.96 12.48 5.88
N GLU A 68 -1.66 13.18 4.80
CA GLU A 68 -2.48 14.28 4.29
C GLU A 68 -3.90 13.80 3.91
N ARG A 69 -4.02 12.64 3.25
CA ARG A 69 -5.31 12.05 2.91
C ARG A 69 -6.11 11.67 4.16
N ALA A 70 -5.46 11.09 5.17
CA ALA A 70 -6.09 10.73 6.45
C ALA A 70 -6.57 11.98 7.21
N SER A 71 -5.78 13.06 7.19
CA SER A 71 -6.16 14.35 7.75
C SER A 71 -7.38 14.95 7.05
N ARG A 72 -7.40 14.95 5.71
CA ARG A 72 -8.54 15.47 4.91
C ARG A 72 -9.83 14.65 5.10
N THR A 73 -9.70 13.35 5.31
CA THR A 73 -10.84 12.44 5.52
C THR A 73 -11.30 12.37 6.99
N GLY A 74 -10.67 13.12 7.90
CA GLY A 74 -11.03 13.15 9.31
C GLY A 74 -10.69 11.87 10.08
N LYS A 75 -9.85 10.99 9.53
CA LYS A 75 -9.44 9.74 10.18
C LYS A 75 -8.26 9.99 11.11
N THR A 76 -8.54 10.47 12.32
CA THR A 76 -7.55 10.85 13.33
C THR A 76 -6.64 9.69 13.76
N ASP A 77 -7.21 8.49 13.93
CA ASP A 77 -6.45 7.32 14.41
C ASP A 77 -5.44 6.85 13.35
N LEU A 78 -5.86 6.83 12.09
CA LEU A 78 -4.98 6.53 10.96
C LEU A 78 -3.89 7.61 10.81
N HIS A 79 -4.24 8.88 10.99
CA HIS A 79 -3.26 9.96 10.97
C HIS A 79 -2.21 9.80 12.08
N ALA A 80 -2.63 9.43 13.30
CA ALA A 80 -1.72 9.18 14.41
C ALA A 80 -0.78 8.00 14.14
N SER A 81 -1.32 6.87 13.63
CA SER A 81 -0.49 5.70 13.29
C SER A 81 0.52 6.01 12.18
N LEU A 82 0.09 6.73 11.14
CA LEU A 82 0.95 7.18 10.04
C LEU A 82 2.01 8.18 10.51
N THR A 83 1.73 8.97 11.55
CA THR A 83 2.73 9.89 12.15
C THR A 83 3.86 9.11 12.83
N GLY A 84 3.53 8.06 13.58
CA GLY A 84 4.54 7.19 14.19
C GLY A 84 5.36 6.42 13.14
N ALA A 85 4.70 5.90 12.10
CA ALA A 85 5.39 5.24 10.99
C ALA A 85 6.31 6.22 10.23
N PHE A 86 5.84 7.44 9.96
CA PHE A 86 6.61 8.50 9.31
C PHE A 86 7.95 8.77 10.01
N GLN A 87 7.93 8.91 11.33
CA GLN A 87 9.14 9.19 12.12
C GLN A 87 10.19 8.07 11.99
N LYS A 88 9.74 6.80 11.96
CA LYS A 88 10.64 5.65 11.81
C LYS A 88 11.31 5.62 10.43
N ILE A 89 10.54 5.86 9.38
CA ILE A 89 11.07 5.90 8.01
C ILE A 89 12.02 7.09 7.84
N GLU A 90 11.66 8.25 8.39
CA GLU A 90 12.50 9.44 8.33
C GLU A 90 13.84 9.24 9.05
N PHE A 91 13.83 8.57 10.21
CA PHE A 91 15.05 8.21 10.92
C PHE A 91 15.97 7.31 10.07
N SER A 92 15.42 6.26 9.44
CA SER A 92 16.18 5.39 8.54
C SER A 92 16.76 6.14 7.34
N LEU A 93 15.98 7.05 6.73
CA LEU A 93 16.45 7.89 5.63
C LEU A 93 17.63 8.77 6.05
N ARG A 94 17.53 9.45 7.20
CA ARG A 94 18.62 10.29 7.71
C ARG A 94 19.89 9.48 7.97
N ARG A 95 19.75 8.28 8.52
CA ARG A 95 20.88 7.37 8.74
C ARG A 95 21.53 6.96 7.41
N GLN A 96 20.74 6.62 6.40
CA GLN A 96 21.26 6.28 5.08
C GLN A 96 22.01 7.45 4.45
N MET A 97 21.46 8.67 4.54
CA MET A 97 22.11 9.88 4.03
C MET A 97 23.43 10.17 4.76
N ALA A 98 23.44 10.08 6.09
CA ALA A 98 24.65 10.28 6.88
C ALA A 98 25.73 9.24 6.53
N ALA A 99 25.36 7.97 6.38
CA ALA A 99 26.28 6.92 5.97
C ALA A 99 26.85 7.19 4.56
N ALA A 100 26.02 7.62 3.61
CA ALA A 100 26.47 7.96 2.27
C ALA A 100 27.47 9.13 2.27
N VAL A 101 27.23 10.16 3.10
CA VAL A 101 28.16 11.29 3.25
C VAL A 101 29.48 10.84 3.86
N MET A 102 29.45 10.04 4.93
CA MET A 102 30.67 9.54 5.57
C MET A 102 31.49 8.65 4.64
N ASN A 103 30.83 7.78 3.88
CA ASN A 103 31.51 6.93 2.89
C ASN A 103 32.10 7.78 1.76
N GLY A 104 31.36 8.77 1.25
CA GLY A 104 31.87 9.69 0.24
C GLY A 104 33.06 10.52 0.73
N ALA A 105 33.03 11.00 1.98
CA ALA A 105 34.14 11.71 2.59
C ALA A 105 35.37 10.80 2.75
N ARG A 106 35.17 9.55 3.19
CA ARG A 106 36.25 8.56 3.29
C ARG A 106 36.88 8.26 1.93
N GLU A 107 36.08 8.09 0.89
CA GLU A 107 36.55 7.87 -0.48
C GLU A 107 37.32 9.08 -1.01
N LEU A 108 36.86 10.30 -0.73
CA LEU A 108 37.52 11.53 -1.14
C LEU A 108 38.89 11.67 -0.45
N LEU A 109 38.93 11.49 0.87
CA LEU A 109 40.18 11.55 1.63
C LEU A 109 41.18 10.46 1.22
N ALA A 110 40.70 9.28 0.84
CA ALA A 110 41.54 8.21 0.31
C ALA A 110 42.14 8.55 -1.06
N LYS A 111 41.39 9.25 -1.92
CA LYS A 111 41.88 9.70 -3.24
C LYS A 111 42.89 10.84 -3.12
N GLU A 112 42.71 11.73 -2.16
CA GLU A 112 43.57 12.90 -1.96
C GLU A 112 44.84 12.61 -1.11
N TYR A 113 45.15 11.33 -0.83
CA TYR A 113 46.31 10.90 -0.02
C TYR A 113 46.39 11.47 1.40
N LEU A 114 45.36 12.15 1.89
CA LEU A 114 45.34 12.79 3.22
C LEU A 114 45.26 11.78 4.38
N LEU A 115 44.96 10.51 4.10
CA LEU A 115 44.89 9.43 5.09
C LEU A 115 46.04 8.42 5.02
N ASP A 116 46.98 8.56 4.06
CA ASP A 116 48.12 7.65 3.89
C ASP A 116 49.37 8.17 4.62
N VAL A 117 49.19 8.69 5.84
CA VAL A 117 50.24 9.27 6.70
C VAL A 117 50.76 8.30 7.76
N GLY A 118 50.63 6.99 7.55
CA GLY A 118 51.13 6.00 8.50
C GLY A 118 51.43 4.66 7.86
N LYS A 119 52.67 4.51 7.36
CA LYS A 119 53.41 3.25 7.52
C LYS A 119 54.13 3.28 8.85
#